data_AF-A0A564YEM8-F1
#
_entry.id   AF-A0A564YEM8-F1
#
_cell.length_a   1.000
_cell.length_b   1.000
_cell.length_c   1.000
_cell.angle_alpha   90.00
_cell.angle_beta   90.00
_cell.angle_gamma   90.00
#
_symmetry.space_group_name_H-M   'P 1'
#
loop_
_entity.id
_entity.type
_entity.pdbx_description
1 polymer ?
#
loop_
_entity_poly.entity_id
_entity_poly.type
_entity_poly.pdbx_seq_one_letter_code
_entity_poly.pdbx_strand_id
1 'polypeptide(L)'
;NFICYANSDSKFRLFDVDSFGIRKTIAAPIRGVPVVCISTLPEKDDFPTPPSTPTILGKPLKKNCLIFLTNEQLWMVLIPLDGDPYKATSIIVHPCCEHGTGYASALAISRDRRFIFTAGGPDNSMHMWRADPGVLVAQTHAYCNPMQPFYDMLTEVQLNDLKDFFYLSLLRVQGVDSMDTRKTSYTIPITEIPNLTRAMGLFLSEFDVENMMNEVKYSQYSSTGFLIDEFDLDTFIKLYVNYRLPYDSTSVEELEENFKTILDSLESKESSQPENEISSQSISRDSFLKLLQTAGEPISRKNLVESLSVLLGLAPVSGNFEDSCILKDLQDLKEIDQYLPPYINGEEFYRTILGTDVCESDQPDMVNARRRMQCKTTPSDECCQTEL
;
A
#
# COMPACT_ATOMS: atom_id res chain seq x y z
N ASN A 1 22.84 -8.89 9.45
CA ASN A 1 22.37 -9.96 8.54
C ASN A 1 20.88 -9.77 8.36
N PHE A 2 20.38 -9.74 7.14
CA PHE A 2 18.94 -9.52 6.90
C PHE A 2 18.31 -10.71 6.18
N ILE A 3 17.07 -11.03 6.53
CA ILE A 3 16.21 -11.94 5.77
C ILE A 3 15.26 -11.06 4.96
N CYS A 4 15.32 -11.18 3.64
CA CYS A 4 14.35 -10.56 2.74
C CYS A 4 13.21 -11.54 2.53
N TYR A 5 11.98 -11.08 2.73
CA TYR A 5 10.79 -11.81 2.35
C TYR A 5 9.91 -10.95 1.44
N ALA A 6 9.16 -11.62 0.56
CA ALA A 6 8.05 -11.00 -0.15
C ALA A 6 6.83 -11.89 -0.06
N ASN A 7 5.66 -11.28 -0.07
CA ASN A 7 4.36 -11.93 -0.09
C ASN A 7 3.55 -11.48 -1.32
N SER A 8 2.29 -11.88 -1.38
CA SER A 8 1.32 -11.46 -2.41
C SER A 8 1.03 -9.96 -2.41
N ASP A 9 1.37 -9.25 -1.34
CA ASP A 9 1.06 -7.82 -1.17
C ASP A 9 2.02 -6.92 -1.97
N SER A 10 2.88 -7.51 -2.81
CA SER A 10 3.83 -6.80 -3.66
C SER A 10 4.79 -5.91 -2.87
N LYS A 11 5.26 -6.40 -1.71
CA LYS A 11 6.22 -5.69 -0.86
C LYS A 11 7.40 -6.59 -0.51
N PHE A 12 8.59 -6.00 -0.47
CA PHE A 12 9.76 -6.59 0.16
C PHE A 12 9.87 -6.09 1.58
N ARG A 13 10.00 -7.00 2.55
CA ARG A 13 10.24 -6.63 3.93
C ARG A 13 11.55 -7.27 4.40
N LEU A 14 12.38 -6.46 5.04
CA LEU A 14 13.69 -6.84 5.53
C LEU A 14 13.63 -7.05 7.04
N PHE A 15 13.81 -8.30 7.47
CA PHE A 15 13.93 -8.65 8.87
C PHE A 15 15.39 -8.64 9.31
N ASP A 16 15.63 -8.06 10.47
CA ASP A 16 16.88 -8.28 11.20
C ASP A 16 16.92 -9.71 11.73
N VAL A 17 18.03 -10.42 11.48
CA VAL A 17 18.16 -11.82 11.92
C VAL A 17 18.18 -11.92 13.44
N ASP A 18 18.70 -10.91 14.14
CA ASP A 18 18.90 -10.98 15.58
C ASP A 18 17.65 -10.58 16.36
N SER A 19 16.96 -9.51 15.93
CA SER A 19 15.75 -9.02 16.63
C SER A 19 14.44 -9.57 16.06
N PHE A 20 14.46 -10.19 14.87
CA PHE A 20 13.27 -10.52 14.07
C PHE A 20 12.33 -9.33 13.80
N GLY A 21 12.78 -8.11 14.08
CA GLY A 21 12.03 -6.89 13.78
C GLY A 21 12.09 -6.55 12.30
N ILE A 22 11.01 -6.03 11.76
CA ILE A 22 10.98 -5.43 10.42
C ILE A 22 11.80 -4.15 10.48
N ARG A 23 12.90 -4.10 9.72
CA ARG A 23 13.77 -2.93 9.63
C ARG A 23 13.44 -2.05 8.45
N LYS A 24 12.82 -2.63 7.43
CA LYS A 24 12.45 -1.90 6.23
C LYS A 24 11.29 -2.56 5.51
N THR A 25 10.32 -1.77 5.10
CA THR A 25 9.29 -2.17 4.13
C THR A 25 9.54 -1.41 2.83
N ILE A 26 9.57 -2.13 1.72
CA ILE A 26 9.87 -1.58 0.39
C ILE A 26 8.78 -2.03 -0.57
N ALA A 27 8.25 -1.11 -1.38
CA ALA A 27 7.35 -1.47 -2.46
C ALA A 27 8.11 -2.29 -3.50
N ALA A 28 7.61 -3.48 -3.84
CA ALA A 28 8.14 -4.22 -4.97
C ALA A 28 7.71 -3.53 -6.27
N PRO A 29 8.49 -3.64 -7.36
CA PRO A 29 8.16 -2.98 -8.63
C PRO A 29 6.99 -3.66 -9.38
N ILE A 30 6.26 -4.56 -8.72
CA ILE A 30 5.12 -5.30 -9.23
C ILE A 30 3.85 -4.84 -8.52
N ARG A 31 2.69 -4.97 -9.17
CA ARG A 31 1.39 -4.67 -8.57
C ARG A 31 0.48 -5.88 -8.66
N GLY A 32 0.17 -6.46 -7.52
CA GLY A 32 -0.85 -7.51 -7.37
C GLY A 32 -0.54 -8.86 -8.01
N VAL A 33 0.73 -9.13 -8.31
CA VAL A 33 1.17 -10.43 -8.85
C VAL A 33 1.94 -11.19 -7.78
N PRO A 34 1.63 -12.48 -7.52
CA PRO A 34 2.36 -13.25 -6.54
C PRO A 34 3.80 -13.50 -6.99
N VAL A 35 4.72 -13.44 -6.02
CA VAL A 35 6.12 -13.80 -6.20
C VAL A 35 6.27 -15.32 -6.04
N VAL A 36 6.78 -15.98 -7.08
CA VAL A 36 7.02 -17.43 -7.10
C VAL A 36 8.32 -17.79 -6.38
N CYS A 37 9.39 -17.06 -6.67
CA CYS A 37 10.72 -17.34 -6.14
C CYS A 37 11.56 -16.08 -6.03
N ILE A 38 12.42 -16.01 -5.01
CA ILE A 38 13.41 -14.96 -4.80
C ILE A 38 14.78 -15.61 -4.66
N SER A 39 15.79 -15.01 -5.29
CA SER A 39 17.17 -15.42 -5.16
C SER A 39 18.12 -14.23 -5.25
N THR A 40 19.28 -14.34 -4.62
CA THR A 40 20.31 -13.30 -4.70
C THR A 40 21.28 -13.60 -5.82
N LEU A 41 21.66 -12.58 -6.58
CA LEU A 41 22.78 -12.63 -7.53
C LEU A 41 23.93 -11.79 -6.98
N PRO A 42 24.90 -12.41 -6.28
CA PRO A 42 26.04 -11.66 -5.76
C PRO A 42 27.00 -11.28 -6.89
N GLU A 43 27.68 -10.16 -6.72
CA GLU A 43 28.73 -9.71 -7.63
C GLU A 43 29.84 -10.78 -7.77
N LYS A 44 30.43 -10.83 -8.97
CA LYS A 44 31.62 -11.61 -9.27
C LYS A 44 32.67 -10.70 -9.89
N ASP A 45 33.88 -10.73 -9.35
CA ASP A 45 34.99 -9.81 -9.67
C ASP A 45 35.44 -9.87 -11.15
N ASP A 46 35.13 -10.93 -11.88
CA ASP A 46 35.54 -11.13 -13.30
C ASP A 46 34.64 -10.42 -14.33
N PHE A 47 33.74 -9.53 -13.90
CA PHE A 47 32.93 -8.77 -14.86
C PHE A 47 33.84 -7.80 -15.62
N PRO A 48 33.94 -7.84 -16.97
CA PRO A 48 34.38 -6.67 -17.69
C PRO A 48 33.33 -5.59 -17.38
N THR A 49 33.71 -4.60 -16.57
CA THR A 49 32.90 -3.43 -16.31
C THR A 49 32.42 -2.90 -17.66
N PRO A 50 31.11 -2.92 -17.98
CA PRO A 50 30.66 -2.36 -19.24
C PRO A 50 31.19 -0.92 -19.34
N PRO A 51 31.61 -0.46 -20.53
CA PRO A 51 32.29 0.83 -20.70
C PRO A 51 31.50 2.04 -20.17
N SER A 52 30.22 1.84 -19.89
CA SER A 52 29.27 2.80 -19.32
C SER A 52 29.06 2.68 -17.79
N THR A 53 29.83 1.86 -17.05
CA THR A 53 29.70 1.80 -15.59
C THR A 53 30.53 2.92 -14.94
N PRO A 54 29.91 3.95 -14.35
CA PRO A 54 30.63 5.00 -13.66
C PRO A 54 31.38 4.44 -12.45
N THR A 55 32.67 4.74 -12.39
CA THR A 55 33.56 4.29 -11.32
C THR A 55 33.84 5.50 -10.43
N ILE A 56 33.26 5.58 -9.23
CA ILE A 56 33.61 6.61 -8.25
C ILE A 56 34.81 6.11 -7.43
N LEU A 57 35.91 6.87 -7.47
CA LEU A 57 37.06 6.78 -6.55
C LEU A 57 37.48 5.35 -6.14
N GLY A 58 37.76 4.48 -7.13
CA GLY A 58 38.56 3.28 -6.91
C GLY A 58 37.92 2.12 -6.13
N LYS A 59 36.60 2.10 -5.92
CA LYS A 59 35.88 0.90 -5.45
C LYS A 59 34.65 0.64 -6.32
N PRO A 60 34.47 -0.56 -6.91
CA PRO A 60 33.23 -0.89 -7.59
C PRO A 60 32.08 -0.84 -6.58
N LEU A 61 30.99 -0.16 -6.95
CA LEU A 61 29.74 -0.24 -6.21
C LEU A 61 29.31 -1.72 -6.22
N LYS A 62 28.97 -2.29 -5.06
CA LYS A 62 28.60 -3.71 -4.97
C LYS A 62 27.44 -4.00 -5.94
N LYS A 63 27.69 -4.76 -7.01
CA LYS A 63 26.69 -5.10 -8.05
C LYS A 63 25.78 -6.26 -7.62
N ASN A 64 25.38 -6.25 -6.35
CA ASN A 64 24.50 -7.28 -5.84
C ASN A 64 23.08 -6.99 -6.31
N CYS A 65 22.46 -7.97 -6.94
CA CYS A 65 21.06 -7.88 -7.32
C CYS A 65 20.23 -8.89 -6.54
N LEU A 66 18.99 -8.50 -6.27
CA LEU A 66 17.92 -9.43 -5.97
C LEU A 66 17.26 -9.81 -7.31
N ILE A 67 17.08 -11.10 -7.53
CA ILE A 67 16.30 -11.62 -8.64
C ILE A 67 15.04 -12.22 -8.06
N PHE A 68 13.90 -11.94 -8.68
CA PHE A 68 12.68 -12.64 -8.33
C PHE A 68 11.86 -12.96 -9.57
N LEU A 69 11.09 -14.04 -9.46
CA LEU A 69 10.24 -14.56 -10.51
C LEU A 69 8.79 -14.39 -10.08
N THR A 70 7.98 -13.78 -10.94
CA THR A 70 6.52 -13.82 -10.84
C THR A 70 5.97 -14.89 -11.77
N ASN A 71 4.65 -15.05 -11.85
CA ASN A 71 4.01 -16.00 -12.76
C ASN A 71 4.40 -15.80 -14.23
N GLU A 72 4.78 -14.59 -14.63
CA GLU A 72 5.06 -14.23 -16.02
C GLU A 72 6.45 -13.63 -16.24
N GLN A 73 6.94 -12.87 -15.26
CA GLN A 73 8.07 -11.97 -15.44
C GLN A 73 9.25 -12.33 -14.54
N LEU A 74 10.45 -12.21 -15.09
CA LEU A 74 11.69 -12.25 -14.34
C LEU A 74 12.14 -10.82 -14.04
N TRP A 75 12.37 -10.54 -12.77
CA TRP A 75 12.77 -9.24 -12.27
C TRP A 75 14.18 -9.25 -11.72
N MET A 76 14.89 -8.13 -11.89
CA MET A 76 16.21 -7.88 -11.33
C MET A 76 16.21 -6.50 -10.67
N VAL A 77 16.62 -6.44 -9.41
CA VAL A 77 16.61 -5.22 -8.57
C VAL A 77 17.96 -5.04 -7.90
N LEU A 78 18.53 -3.84 -7.91
CA LEU A 78 19.79 -3.55 -7.22
C LEU A 78 19.62 -3.56 -5.69
N ILE A 79 20.66 -4.01 -4.99
CA ILE A 79 20.79 -3.95 -3.53
C ILE A 79 21.74 -2.79 -3.18
N PRO A 80 21.42 -1.93 -2.19
CA PRO A 80 20.33 -2.05 -1.20
C PRO A 80 18.94 -1.75 -1.76
N LEU A 81 17.93 -2.47 -1.25
CA LEU A 81 16.53 -2.22 -1.58
C LEU A 81 16.07 -0.91 -0.93
N ASP A 82 15.59 0.02 -1.75
CA ASP A 82 15.11 1.34 -1.32
C ASP A 82 13.79 1.78 -1.94
N GLY A 83 13.24 0.98 -2.87
CA GLY A 83 12.00 1.29 -3.56
C GLY A 83 12.19 2.21 -4.76
N ASP A 84 13.43 2.46 -5.19
CA ASP A 84 13.70 3.21 -6.42
C ASP A 84 13.26 2.40 -7.66
N PRO A 85 12.27 2.87 -8.44
CA PRO A 85 11.79 2.17 -9.62
C PRO A 85 12.87 2.04 -10.71
N TYR A 86 13.87 2.94 -10.74
CA TYR A 86 14.94 2.93 -11.73
C TYR A 86 16.06 1.94 -11.38
N LYS A 87 16.01 1.34 -10.19
CA LYS A 87 16.90 0.24 -9.78
C LYS A 87 16.35 -1.14 -10.08
N ALA A 88 15.19 -1.21 -10.74
CA ALA A 88 14.52 -2.44 -11.10
C ALA A 88 14.34 -2.54 -12.62
N THR A 89 14.42 -3.76 -13.14
CA THR A 89 14.05 -4.06 -14.53
C THR A 89 13.41 -5.44 -14.61
N SER A 90 12.58 -5.66 -15.62
CA SER A 90 11.91 -6.93 -15.85
C SER A 90 11.88 -7.33 -17.31
N ILE A 91 11.67 -8.62 -17.52
CA ILE A 91 11.39 -9.20 -18.82
C ILE A 91 10.29 -10.26 -18.67
N ILE A 92 9.38 -10.32 -19.64
CA ILE A 92 8.39 -11.38 -19.73
C ILE A 92 9.14 -12.65 -20.13
N VAL A 93 9.09 -13.67 -19.27
CA VAL A 93 9.79 -14.94 -19.48
C VAL A 93 8.85 -16.08 -19.87
N HIS A 94 7.62 -16.07 -19.36
CA HIS A 94 6.61 -17.09 -19.63
C HIS A 94 5.23 -16.42 -19.68
N PRO A 95 4.74 -16.02 -20.88
CA PRO A 95 3.51 -15.26 -21.03
C PRO A 95 2.28 -15.98 -20.42
N CYS A 96 1.57 -15.34 -19.49
CA CYS A 96 0.42 -15.91 -18.79
C CYS A 96 -0.86 -15.09 -19.00
N CYS A 97 -2.01 -15.66 -18.61
CA CYS A 97 -3.32 -15.00 -18.69
C CYS A 97 -3.64 -14.49 -20.11
N GLU A 98 -3.80 -13.18 -20.28
CA GLU A 98 -4.14 -12.56 -21.57
C GLU A 98 -3.00 -12.68 -22.60
N HIS A 99 -1.76 -12.86 -22.14
CA HIS A 99 -0.58 -12.96 -23.01
C HIS A 99 -0.24 -14.40 -23.42
N GLY A 100 -0.86 -15.41 -22.80
CA GLY A 100 -0.60 -16.81 -23.12
C GLY A 100 -1.00 -17.79 -22.02
N THR A 101 -0.62 -19.06 -22.23
CA THR A 101 -0.88 -20.15 -21.29
C THR A 101 0.35 -20.54 -20.47
N GLY A 102 1.47 -19.84 -20.64
CA GLY A 102 2.70 -20.08 -19.87
C GLY A 102 2.54 -19.63 -18.43
N TYR A 103 3.08 -20.41 -17.50
CA TYR A 103 3.16 -20.05 -16.08
C TYR A 103 4.55 -20.41 -15.61
N ALA A 104 5.31 -19.42 -15.15
CA ALA A 104 6.63 -19.66 -14.59
C ALA A 104 6.51 -20.47 -13.29
N SER A 105 7.29 -21.53 -13.19
CA SER A 105 7.20 -22.51 -12.10
C SER A 105 8.49 -22.59 -11.27
N ALA A 106 9.65 -22.34 -11.88
CA ALA A 106 10.92 -22.46 -11.22
C ALA A 106 11.95 -21.44 -11.71
N LEU A 107 12.83 -21.06 -10.79
CA LEU A 107 13.97 -20.17 -11.00
C LEU A 107 15.23 -20.88 -10.48
N ALA A 108 16.30 -20.90 -11.28
CA ALA A 108 17.61 -21.36 -10.83
C ALA A 108 18.70 -20.42 -11.33
N ILE A 109 19.68 -20.15 -10.46
CA ILE A 109 20.87 -19.37 -10.82
C ILE A 109 22.02 -20.34 -11.06
N SER A 110 22.68 -20.17 -12.20
CA SER A 110 23.94 -20.85 -12.51
C SER A 110 24.99 -20.68 -11.41
N ARG A 111 25.84 -21.71 -11.20
CA ARG A 111 26.92 -21.64 -10.21
C ARG A 111 27.91 -20.52 -10.49
N ASP A 112 28.10 -20.15 -11.75
CA ASP A 112 28.97 -19.06 -12.16
C ASP A 112 28.32 -17.68 -12.03
N ARG A 113 27.03 -17.61 -11.63
CA ARG A 113 26.23 -16.39 -11.39
C ARG A 113 26.09 -15.51 -12.63
N ARG A 114 26.12 -16.11 -13.82
CA ARG A 114 26.00 -15.37 -15.10
C ARG A 114 24.66 -15.59 -15.75
N PHE A 115 24.15 -16.80 -15.61
CA PHE A 115 22.92 -17.23 -16.23
C PHE A 115 21.84 -17.47 -15.20
N ILE A 116 20.63 -17.05 -15.56
CA ILE A 116 19.40 -17.29 -14.83
C ILE A 116 18.57 -18.22 -15.71
N PHE A 117 18.09 -19.30 -15.13
CA PHE A 117 17.21 -20.25 -15.79
C PHE A 117 15.80 -20.10 -15.24
N THR A 118 14.83 -19.98 -16.14
CA THR A 118 13.40 -20.00 -15.82
C THR A 118 12.74 -21.16 -16.53
N ALA A 119 11.84 -21.85 -15.84
CA ALA A 119 11.06 -22.93 -16.42
C ALA A 119 9.57 -22.60 -16.33
N GLY A 120 8.87 -22.75 -17.45
CA GLY A 120 7.44 -22.62 -17.52
C GLY A 120 6.78 -23.99 -17.46
N GLY A 121 5.71 -24.08 -16.68
CA GLY A 121 5.01 -25.34 -16.46
C GLY A 121 4.19 -25.75 -17.69
N PRO A 122 3.10 -25.03 -18.02
CA PRO A 122 2.20 -25.45 -19.09
C PRO A 122 2.72 -25.17 -20.51
N ASP A 123 3.66 -24.26 -20.68
CA ASP A 123 4.29 -23.96 -21.98
C ASP A 123 5.43 -24.93 -22.33
N ASN A 124 5.79 -25.83 -21.41
CA ASN A 124 6.88 -26.80 -21.54
C ASN A 124 8.20 -26.17 -22.02
N SER A 125 8.46 -24.92 -21.62
CA SER A 125 9.62 -24.17 -22.09
C SER A 125 10.60 -23.89 -20.96
N MET A 126 11.89 -23.82 -21.30
CA MET A 126 12.94 -23.37 -20.38
C MET A 126 13.77 -22.30 -21.07
N HIS A 127 13.90 -21.15 -20.42
CA HIS A 127 14.66 -20.02 -20.93
C HIS A 127 15.94 -19.83 -20.12
N MET A 128 17.00 -19.40 -20.82
CA MET A 128 18.28 -19.04 -20.22
C MET A 128 18.56 -17.56 -20.50
N TRP A 129 18.74 -16.80 -19.43
CA TRP A 129 18.94 -15.35 -19.46
C TRP A 129 20.33 -15.02 -18.97
N ARG A 130 20.98 -14.03 -19.60
CA ARG A 130 22.24 -13.48 -19.11
C ARG A 130 21.95 -12.23 -18.29
N ALA A 131 22.35 -12.22 -17.03
CA ALA A 131 22.19 -11.05 -16.17
C ALA A 131 23.28 -10.00 -16.47
N ASP A 132 22.86 -8.73 -16.62
CA ASP A 132 23.79 -7.59 -16.75
C ASP A 132 23.41 -6.47 -15.77
N PRO A 133 23.87 -6.55 -14.49
CA PRO A 133 23.64 -5.51 -13.50
C PRO A 133 24.22 -4.15 -13.88
N GLY A 134 25.20 -4.09 -14.79
CA GLY A 134 25.88 -2.86 -15.17
C GLY A 134 24.95 -1.82 -15.79
N VAL A 135 23.90 -2.27 -16.48
CA VAL A 135 22.87 -1.40 -17.07
C VAL A 135 22.07 -0.68 -15.99
N LEU A 136 21.62 -1.42 -14.96
CA LEU A 136 20.90 -0.83 -13.83
C LEU A 136 21.79 0.15 -13.06
N VAL A 137 23.07 -0.19 -12.84
CA VAL A 137 24.01 0.73 -12.20
C VAL A 137 24.13 2.00 -13.02
N ALA A 138 24.39 1.91 -14.33
CA ALA A 138 24.49 3.08 -15.19
C ALA A 138 23.22 3.96 -15.16
N GLN A 139 22.03 3.35 -15.09
CA GLN A 139 20.76 4.06 -14.98
C GLN A 139 20.65 4.89 -13.70
N THR A 140 21.18 4.41 -12.56
CA THR A 140 21.20 5.19 -11.31
C THR A 140 22.04 6.46 -11.38
N HIS A 141 22.92 6.58 -12.36
CA HIS A 141 23.74 7.77 -12.59
C HIS A 141 23.17 8.71 -13.64
N ALA A 142 22.07 8.32 -14.31
CA ALA A 142 21.41 9.16 -15.29
C ALA A 142 20.67 10.34 -14.64
N TYR A 143 20.22 10.18 -13.40
CA TYR A 143 19.53 11.25 -12.65
C TYR A 143 20.49 11.92 -11.65
N CYS A 144 20.44 13.26 -11.58
CA CYS A 144 21.27 14.03 -10.67
C CYS A 144 20.71 14.07 -9.24
N ASN A 145 19.38 14.02 -9.10
CA ASN A 145 18.70 14.11 -7.81
C ASN A 145 18.22 12.71 -7.35
N PRO A 146 18.70 12.19 -6.20
CA PRO A 146 18.29 10.88 -5.68
C PRO A 146 16.80 10.79 -5.29
N MET A 147 16.08 11.91 -5.18
CA MET A 147 14.63 11.92 -4.94
C MET A 147 13.80 11.90 -6.21
N GLN A 148 14.39 12.19 -7.37
CA GLN A 148 13.69 12.23 -8.65
C GLN A 148 12.81 10.98 -8.87
N PRO A 149 13.31 9.74 -8.66
CA PRO A 149 12.50 8.55 -8.92
C PRO A 149 11.27 8.45 -8.01
N PHE A 150 11.34 9.02 -6.81
CA PHE A 150 10.23 9.00 -5.85
C PHE A 150 9.19 10.08 -6.14
N TYR A 151 9.63 11.26 -6.57
CA TYR A 151 8.71 12.30 -7.02
C TYR A 151 7.97 11.89 -8.28
N ASP A 152 8.63 11.20 -9.22
CA ASP A 152 8.01 10.71 -10.45
C ASP A 152 6.95 9.61 -10.20
N MET A 153 6.94 9.00 -9.01
CA MET A 153 5.88 8.07 -8.57
C MET A 153 4.65 8.78 -7.98
N LEU A 154 4.72 10.09 -7.76
CA LEU A 154 3.62 10.90 -7.23
C LEU A 154 3.07 11.82 -8.33
N THR A 155 1.77 12.11 -8.27
CA THR A 155 1.20 13.18 -9.09
C THR A 155 1.54 14.54 -8.50
N GLU A 156 1.51 15.60 -9.31
CA GLU A 156 1.75 16.96 -8.83
C GLU A 156 0.79 17.36 -7.71
N VAL A 157 -0.47 16.93 -7.80
CA VAL A 157 -1.49 17.15 -6.76
C VAL A 157 -1.09 16.44 -5.46
N GLN A 158 -0.76 15.15 -5.53
CA GLN A 158 -0.32 14.38 -4.36
C GLN A 158 0.92 14.98 -3.70
N LEU A 159 1.88 15.48 -4.50
CA LEU A 159 3.09 16.10 -3.97
C LEU A 159 2.78 17.43 -3.27
N ASN A 160 1.85 18.23 -3.78
CA ASN A 160 1.43 19.47 -3.15
C ASN A 160 0.63 19.20 -1.87
N ASP A 161 -0.32 18.26 -1.89
CA ASP A 161 -1.06 17.84 -0.70
C ASP A 161 -0.11 17.35 0.40
N LEU A 162 0.89 16.55 0.03
CA LEU A 162 1.89 16.04 0.97
C LEU A 162 2.72 17.18 1.59
N LYS A 163 3.10 18.20 0.81
CA LYS A 163 3.77 19.40 1.35
C LYS A 163 2.86 20.16 2.31
N ASP A 164 1.59 20.34 1.95
CA ASP A 164 0.62 21.07 2.77
C ASP A 164 0.34 20.33 4.08
N PHE A 165 0.15 19.01 4.05
CA PHE A 165 -0.02 18.19 5.24
C PHE A 165 1.24 18.15 6.11
N PHE A 166 2.43 18.08 5.51
CA PHE A 166 3.68 18.14 6.26
C PHE A 166 3.83 19.48 7.00
N TYR A 167 3.47 20.59 6.34
CA TYR A 167 3.44 21.90 6.96
C TYR A 167 2.37 22.00 8.06
N LEU A 168 1.19 21.40 7.85
CA LEU A 168 0.13 21.31 8.85
C LEU A 168 0.61 20.55 10.10
N SER A 169 1.33 19.44 9.95
CA SER A 169 1.93 18.71 11.07
C SER A 169 2.92 19.57 11.86
N LEU A 170 3.71 20.41 11.20
CA LEU A 170 4.61 21.35 11.89
C LEU A 170 3.82 22.37 12.73
N LEU A 171 2.71 22.88 12.22
CA LEU A 171 1.81 23.77 12.97
C LEU A 171 1.18 23.06 14.15
N ARG A 172 0.74 21.80 13.96
CA ARG A 172 0.08 20.99 14.98
C ARG A 172 1.00 20.69 16.16
N VAL A 173 2.25 20.34 15.91
CA VAL A 173 3.27 20.09 16.95
C VAL A 173 3.53 21.33 17.82
N GLN A 174 3.34 22.52 17.27
CA GLN A 174 3.50 23.80 17.99
C GLN A 174 2.20 24.28 18.69
N GLY A 175 1.09 23.56 18.51
CA GLY A 175 -0.25 23.99 18.88
C GLY A 175 -0.87 24.86 17.78
N VAL A 176 -2.05 24.48 17.27
CA VAL A 176 -2.69 25.20 16.16
C VAL A 176 -3.16 26.57 16.64
N ASP A 177 -3.65 26.65 17.87
CA ASP A 177 -4.12 27.89 18.51
C ASP A 177 -3.01 28.68 19.22
N SER A 178 -1.76 28.23 19.13
CA SER A 178 -0.63 28.95 19.74
C SER A 178 -0.43 30.33 19.11
N MET A 179 -0.42 31.34 20.00
CA MET A 179 -0.08 32.74 19.68
C MET A 179 1.42 33.03 19.76
N ASP A 180 2.23 32.02 20.08
CA ASP A 180 3.68 32.16 20.11
C ASP A 180 4.26 32.33 18.71
N THR A 181 5.48 32.86 18.64
CA THR A 181 6.20 32.99 17.37
C THR A 181 6.49 31.59 16.80
N ARG A 182 5.93 31.31 15.63
CA ARG A 182 6.10 30.02 14.94
C ARG A 182 7.56 29.80 14.58
N LYS A 183 8.06 28.60 14.87
CA LYS A 183 9.39 28.15 14.47
C LYS A 183 9.27 27.40 13.16
N THR A 184 10.02 27.80 12.15
CA THR A 184 10.14 27.01 10.92
C THR A 184 11.17 25.92 11.14
N SER A 185 10.81 24.69 10.82
CA SER A 185 11.72 23.54 10.78
C SER A 185 11.57 22.82 9.45
N TYR A 186 12.63 22.13 9.04
CA TYR A 186 12.58 21.18 7.92
C TYR A 186 12.25 19.76 8.37
N THR A 187 12.15 19.56 9.68
CA THR A 187 11.88 18.27 10.32
C THR A 187 10.67 18.34 11.24
N ILE A 188 9.99 17.21 11.39
CA ILE A 188 8.87 17.00 12.31
C ILE A 188 9.09 15.71 13.12
N PRO A 189 8.50 15.60 14.33
CA PRO A 189 8.64 14.41 15.16
C PRO A 189 7.96 13.18 14.55
N ILE A 190 8.54 11.99 14.77
CA ILE A 190 8.06 10.69 14.28
C ILE A 190 6.62 10.39 14.68
N THR A 191 6.13 10.96 15.79
CA THR A 191 4.75 10.83 16.26
C THR A 191 3.71 11.39 15.28
N GLU A 192 4.12 12.22 14.32
CA GLU A 192 3.25 12.77 13.28
C GLU A 192 3.02 11.82 12.09
N ILE A 193 3.88 10.80 11.92
CA ILE A 193 3.77 9.81 10.84
C ILE A 193 2.34 9.26 10.66
N PRO A 194 1.65 8.76 11.71
CA PRO A 194 0.32 8.18 11.55
C PRO A 194 -0.71 9.18 11.02
N ASN A 195 -0.55 10.45 11.37
CA ASN A 195 -1.48 11.51 10.97
C ASN A 195 -1.25 11.89 9.50
N LEU A 196 0.01 12.01 9.09
CA LEU A 196 0.34 12.26 7.69
C LEU A 196 -0.08 11.13 6.76
N THR A 197 0.13 9.87 7.15
CA THR A 197 -0.32 8.73 6.33
C THR A 197 -1.83 8.75 6.15
N ARG A 198 -2.58 8.96 7.24
CA ARG A 198 -4.04 9.04 7.21
C ARG A 198 -4.53 10.23 6.38
N ALA A 199 -3.88 11.39 6.49
CA ALA A 199 -4.20 12.58 5.68
C ALA A 199 -3.97 12.34 4.18
N MET A 200 -2.94 11.56 3.84
CA MET A 200 -2.67 11.12 2.46
C MET A 200 -3.55 9.95 1.99
N GLY A 201 -4.57 9.56 2.77
CA GLY A 201 -5.51 8.48 2.43
C GLY A 201 -4.94 7.07 2.61
N LEU A 202 -3.82 6.92 3.33
CA LEU A 202 -3.22 5.61 3.63
C LEU A 202 -3.62 5.15 5.03
N PHE A 203 -4.57 4.21 5.09
CA PHE A 203 -5.07 3.61 6.32
C PHE A 203 -4.37 2.28 6.61
N LEU A 204 -3.27 2.34 7.36
CA LEU A 204 -2.50 1.18 7.78
C LEU A 204 -3.01 0.60 9.10
N SER A 205 -2.72 -0.69 9.33
CA SER A 205 -2.83 -1.33 10.64
C SER A 205 -1.92 -0.64 11.67
N GLU A 206 -2.27 -0.66 12.95
CA GLU A 206 -1.44 -0.11 14.03
C GLU A 206 -0.08 -0.83 14.08
N PHE A 207 -0.04 -2.13 13.76
CA PHE A 207 1.22 -2.85 13.60
C PHE A 207 2.10 -2.28 12.47
N ASP A 208 1.54 -2.00 11.29
CA ASP A 208 2.28 -1.42 10.17
C ASP A 208 2.70 0.04 10.45
N VAL A 209 1.86 0.81 11.16
CA VAL A 209 2.20 2.17 11.61
C VAL A 209 3.37 2.13 12.59
N GLU A 210 3.38 1.21 13.56
CA GLU A 210 4.50 1.03 14.47
C GLU A 210 5.79 0.66 13.72
N ASN A 211 5.69 -0.25 12.74
CA ASN A 211 6.83 -0.60 11.89
C ASN A 211 7.36 0.60 11.10
N MET A 212 6.46 1.44 10.57
CA MET A 212 6.81 2.65 9.83
C MET A 212 7.56 3.65 10.71
N MET A 213 7.10 3.86 11.95
CA MET A 213 7.80 4.70 12.94
C MET A 213 9.15 4.10 13.34
N ASN A 214 9.22 2.78 13.56
CA ASN A 214 10.46 2.09 13.90
C ASN A 214 11.50 2.14 12.77
N GLU A 215 11.08 2.03 11.51
CA GLU A 215 11.97 2.15 10.35
C GLU A 215 12.72 3.50 10.37
N VAL A 216 12.02 4.60 10.62
CA VAL A 216 12.64 5.93 10.75
C VAL A 216 13.51 6.01 12.00
N LYS A 217 12.99 5.57 13.14
CA LYS A 217 13.67 5.63 14.45
C LYS A 217 15.02 4.91 14.45
N TYR A 218 15.11 3.77 13.77
CA TYR A 218 16.31 2.94 13.68
C TYR A 218 17.15 3.17 12.41
N SER A 219 16.75 4.11 11.54
CA SER A 219 17.36 4.32 10.22
C SER A 219 18.88 4.52 10.25
N GLN A 220 19.40 5.28 11.23
CA GLN A 220 20.84 5.52 11.41
C GLN A 220 21.45 4.72 12.57
N TYR A 221 20.65 3.93 13.30
CA TYR A 221 21.11 3.25 14.51
C TYR A 221 22.30 2.32 14.26
N SER A 222 22.32 1.64 13.11
CA SER A 222 23.41 0.72 12.74
C SER A 222 24.76 1.41 12.52
N SER A 223 24.75 2.68 12.08
CA SER A 223 25.96 3.44 11.76
C SER A 223 26.38 4.38 12.90
N THR A 224 25.43 5.01 13.57
CA THR A 224 25.69 6.04 14.59
C THR A 224 25.48 5.54 16.02
N GLY A 225 24.70 4.48 16.22
CA GLY A 225 24.27 4.01 17.53
C GLY A 225 23.18 4.87 18.19
N PHE A 226 22.73 5.94 17.53
CA PHE A 226 21.70 6.85 18.04
C PHE A 226 20.34 6.58 17.40
N LEU A 227 19.30 6.78 18.21
CA LEU A 227 17.92 6.77 17.75
C LEU A 227 17.54 8.16 17.27
N ILE A 228 16.76 8.20 16.19
CA ILE A 228 16.21 9.44 15.65
C ILE A 228 14.76 9.56 16.09
N ASP A 229 14.34 10.77 16.40
CA ASP A 229 12.98 11.14 16.79
C ASP A 229 12.31 12.12 15.81
N GLU A 230 13.04 12.65 14.83
CA GLU A 230 12.53 13.57 13.81
C GLU A 230 12.87 13.12 12.37
N PHE A 231 12.05 13.53 11.40
CA PHE A 231 12.28 13.22 9.98
C PHE A 231 11.89 14.40 9.07
N ASP A 232 12.46 14.42 7.86
CA ASP A 232 12.19 15.42 6.82
C ASP A 232 11.14 14.94 5.79
N LEU A 233 10.68 15.86 4.96
CA LEU A 233 9.67 15.61 3.92
C LEU A 233 10.10 14.48 2.98
N ASP A 234 11.36 14.47 2.58
CA ASP A 234 11.90 13.50 1.64
C ASP A 234 11.95 12.08 2.22
N THR A 235 12.31 11.95 3.50
CA THR A 235 12.21 10.67 4.22
C THR A 235 10.76 10.20 4.27
N PHE A 236 9.81 11.11 4.51
CA PHE A 236 8.39 10.77 4.50
C PHE A 236 7.90 10.30 3.13
N ILE A 237 8.29 10.97 2.04
CA ILE A 237 7.89 10.60 0.68
C ILE A 237 8.35 9.18 0.35
N LYS A 238 9.62 8.86 0.65
CA LYS A 238 10.16 7.50 0.47
C LYS A 238 9.37 6.47 1.27
N LEU A 239 9.06 6.80 2.51
CA LEU A 239 8.33 5.92 3.41
C LEU A 239 6.88 5.71 2.93
N TYR A 240 6.18 6.79 2.58
CA TYR A 240 4.82 6.79 2.05
C TYR A 240 4.73 5.94 0.78
N VAL A 241 5.60 6.17 -0.21
CA VAL A 241 5.56 5.40 -1.47
C VAL A 241 5.84 3.92 -1.24
N ASN A 242 6.75 3.58 -0.32
CA ASN A 242 7.05 2.19 0.00
C ASN A 242 5.92 1.47 0.76
N TYR A 243 5.17 2.19 1.59
CA TYR A 243 4.03 1.65 2.31
C TYR A 243 2.72 1.72 1.52
N ARG A 244 2.65 2.54 0.46
CA ARG A 244 1.48 2.67 -0.43
C ARG A 244 1.04 1.30 -0.92
N LEU A 245 -0.26 1.06 -0.88
CA LEU A 245 -0.84 -0.16 -1.42
C LEU A 245 -0.76 -0.14 -2.95
N PRO A 246 -0.50 -1.29 -3.58
CA PRO A 246 -0.38 -1.38 -5.05
C PRO A 246 -1.73 -1.26 -5.77
N TYR A 247 -2.84 -1.36 -5.04
CA TYR A 247 -4.20 -1.25 -5.55
C TYR A 247 -4.76 0.15 -5.28
N ASP A 248 -5.58 0.65 -6.22
CA ASP A 248 -6.32 1.88 -6.01
C ASP A 248 -7.39 1.70 -4.94
N SER A 249 -7.88 2.83 -4.40
CA SER A 249 -8.85 2.99 -3.31
C SER A 249 -9.82 1.83 -3.09
N THR A 250 -10.07 1.49 -1.82
CA THR A 250 -11.14 0.57 -1.42
C THR A 250 -12.45 0.97 -2.08
N SER A 251 -12.98 0.12 -2.95
CA SER A 251 -14.24 0.40 -3.62
C SER A 251 -15.42 0.15 -2.69
N VAL A 252 -16.57 0.72 -3.01
CA VAL A 252 -17.79 0.49 -2.21
C VAL A 252 -18.19 -0.98 -2.25
N GLU A 253 -17.98 -1.65 -3.40
CA GLU A 253 -18.24 -3.08 -3.55
C GLU A 253 -17.33 -3.91 -2.64
N GLU A 254 -16.05 -3.56 -2.54
CA GLU A 254 -15.11 -4.24 -1.65
C GLU A 254 -15.51 -4.06 -0.17
N LEU A 255 -16.01 -2.89 0.22
CA LEU A 255 -16.56 -2.65 1.55
C LEU A 255 -17.78 -3.54 1.82
N GLU A 256 -18.72 -3.63 0.88
CA GLU A 256 -19.92 -4.47 1.01
C GLU A 256 -19.57 -5.96 1.10
N GLU A 257 -18.63 -6.44 0.27
CA GLU A 257 -18.13 -7.83 0.30
C GLU A 257 -17.43 -8.17 1.62
N ASN A 258 -16.61 -7.25 2.12
CA ASN A 258 -15.93 -7.40 3.41
C ASN A 258 -16.95 -7.41 4.56
N PHE A 259 -17.95 -6.53 4.52
CA PHE A 259 -19.01 -6.49 5.53
C PHE A 259 -19.82 -7.80 5.54
N LYS A 260 -20.15 -8.33 4.37
CA LYS A 260 -20.80 -9.63 4.24
C LYS A 260 -19.96 -10.77 4.80
N THR A 261 -18.65 -10.78 4.51
CA THR A 261 -17.72 -11.77 5.05
C THR A 261 -17.66 -11.74 6.58
N ILE A 262 -17.73 -10.54 7.17
CA ILE A 262 -17.82 -10.36 8.62
C ILE A 262 -19.12 -10.98 9.17
N LEU A 263 -20.26 -10.72 8.52
CA LEU A 263 -21.55 -11.30 8.92
C LEU A 263 -21.53 -12.83 8.87
N ASP A 264 -21.07 -13.42 7.76
CA ASP A 264 -20.95 -14.88 7.60
C ASP A 264 -20.09 -15.50 8.71
N SER A 265 -19.01 -14.80 9.13
CA SER A 265 -18.13 -15.25 10.20
C SER A 265 -18.81 -15.25 11.59
N LEU A 266 -19.78 -14.35 11.81
CA LEU A 266 -20.54 -14.25 13.05
C LEU A 266 -21.63 -15.33 13.11
N GLU A 267 -22.35 -15.55 12.02
CA GLU A 267 -23.38 -16.60 11.91
C GLU A 267 -22.80 -18.01 12.14
N SER A 268 -21.58 -18.27 11.65
CA SER A 268 -20.89 -19.55 11.87
C SER A 268 -20.60 -19.87 13.34
N LYS A 269 -20.49 -18.84 14.20
CA LYS A 269 -20.24 -19.00 15.65
C LYS A 269 -21.52 -19.12 16.47
N GLU A 270 -22.67 -18.73 15.92
CA GLU A 270 -23.98 -18.69 16.60
C GLU A 270 -24.94 -19.82 16.17
N SER A 271 -24.44 -20.86 15.49
CA SER A 271 -25.21 -22.05 15.11
C SER A 271 -25.53 -22.99 16.30
N SER A 272 -26.18 -22.44 17.32
CA SER A 272 -26.94 -23.18 18.31
C SER A 272 -28.03 -22.32 18.95
N GLN A 273 -28.95 -21.75 18.17
CA GLN A 273 -30.40 -21.71 18.49
C GLN A 273 -31.25 -21.01 17.40
N PRO A 274 -32.56 -21.33 17.31
CA PRO A 274 -33.34 -21.17 16.09
C PRO A 274 -34.08 -19.83 15.96
N GLU A 275 -34.30 -19.49 14.69
CA GLU A 275 -35.46 -18.79 14.12
C GLU A 275 -35.95 -17.54 14.89
N ASN A 276 -35.40 -16.38 14.53
CA ASN A 276 -36.16 -15.15 14.45
C ASN A 276 -35.78 -14.41 13.17
N GLU A 277 -36.79 -14.06 12.38
CA GLU A 277 -36.73 -13.30 11.13
C GLU A 277 -36.25 -11.86 11.36
N ILE A 278 -34.97 -11.69 11.71
CA ILE A 278 -34.27 -10.41 11.60
C ILE A 278 -33.25 -10.61 10.49
N SER A 279 -33.26 -9.72 9.50
CA SER A 279 -32.58 -9.89 8.22
C SER A 279 -31.15 -10.40 8.37
N SER A 280 -30.82 -11.47 7.65
CA SER A 280 -29.52 -12.13 7.54
C SER A 280 -28.42 -11.27 6.90
N GLN A 281 -28.52 -9.94 7.02
CA GLN A 281 -27.68 -8.95 6.36
C GLN A 281 -27.37 -7.72 7.25
N SER A 282 -27.69 -7.77 8.55
CA SER A 282 -27.44 -6.64 9.46
C SER A 282 -26.88 -7.09 10.81
N ILE A 283 -26.00 -6.29 11.40
CA ILE A 283 -25.41 -6.49 12.72
C ILE A 283 -26.06 -5.54 13.73
N SER A 284 -26.34 -6.01 14.94
CA SER A 284 -26.80 -5.12 16.01
C SER A 284 -25.69 -4.17 16.44
N ARG A 285 -26.05 -2.96 16.88
CA ARG A 285 -25.09 -1.95 17.36
C ARG A 285 -24.13 -2.48 18.42
N ASP A 286 -24.65 -3.20 19.42
CA ASP A 286 -23.84 -3.75 20.52
C ASP A 286 -22.83 -4.78 20.00
N SER A 287 -23.26 -5.65 19.07
CA SER A 287 -22.39 -6.64 18.45
C SER A 287 -21.33 -5.98 17.57
N PHE A 288 -21.68 -4.90 16.85
CA PHE A 288 -20.73 -4.13 16.04
C PHE A 288 -19.64 -3.46 16.90
N LEU A 289 -20.02 -2.78 17.97
CA LEU A 289 -19.05 -2.15 18.88
C LEU A 289 -18.14 -3.19 19.55
N LYS A 290 -18.71 -4.34 19.93
CA LYS A 290 -17.94 -5.47 20.47
C LYS A 290 -16.99 -6.07 19.43
N LEU A 291 -17.43 -6.17 18.17
CA LEU A 291 -16.60 -6.66 17.07
C LEU A 291 -15.35 -5.79 16.91
N LEU A 292 -15.50 -4.46 16.83
CA LEU A 292 -14.38 -3.52 16.68
C LEU A 292 -13.37 -3.57 17.85
N GLN A 293 -13.82 -3.99 19.04
CA GLN A 293 -12.98 -4.12 20.23
C GLN A 293 -12.33 -5.50 20.38
N THR A 294 -12.75 -6.52 19.61
CA THR A 294 -12.33 -7.91 19.83
C THR A 294 -11.77 -8.61 18.60
N ALA A 295 -12.18 -8.22 17.40
CA ALA A 295 -11.74 -8.82 16.15
C ALA A 295 -10.59 -8.02 15.53
N GLY A 296 -9.65 -8.71 14.87
CA GLY A 296 -8.51 -8.08 14.22
C GLY A 296 -7.58 -7.38 15.22
N GLU A 297 -7.18 -6.15 14.89
CA GLU A 297 -6.47 -5.27 15.83
C GLU A 297 -7.47 -4.53 16.72
N PRO A 298 -7.54 -4.85 18.03
CA PRO A 298 -8.59 -4.34 18.89
C PRO A 298 -8.42 -2.84 19.12
N ILE A 299 -9.45 -2.06 18.78
CA ILE A 299 -9.48 -0.63 19.06
C ILE A 299 -9.81 -0.44 20.54
N SER A 300 -8.99 0.35 21.25
CA SER A 300 -9.27 0.67 22.65
C SER A 300 -10.59 1.45 22.77
N ARG A 301 -11.33 1.24 23.86
CA ARG A 301 -12.62 1.93 24.09
C ARG A 301 -12.51 3.44 23.97
N LYS A 302 -11.41 4.02 24.48
CA LYS A 302 -11.14 5.46 24.39
C LYS A 302 -11.00 5.92 22.94
N ASN A 303 -10.17 5.24 22.16
CA ASN A 303 -9.95 5.59 20.76
C ASN A 303 -11.21 5.38 19.91
N LEU A 304 -12.02 4.36 20.23
CA LEU A 304 -13.28 4.11 19.54
C LEU A 304 -14.28 5.25 19.76
N VAL A 305 -14.42 5.72 21.00
CA VAL A 305 -15.27 6.87 21.36
C VAL A 305 -14.78 8.12 20.64
N GLU A 306 -13.47 8.39 20.67
CA GLU A 306 -12.87 9.54 19.96
C GLU A 306 -13.17 9.49 18.46
N SER A 307 -12.91 8.37 17.79
CA SER A 307 -13.16 8.22 16.35
C SER A 307 -14.63 8.35 15.99
N LEU A 308 -15.53 7.70 16.71
CA LEU A 308 -16.97 7.78 16.44
C LEU A 308 -17.54 9.17 16.73
N SER A 309 -17.04 9.86 17.77
CA SER A 309 -17.48 11.23 18.06
C SER A 309 -17.18 12.20 16.93
N VAL A 310 -16.04 12.02 16.25
CA VAL A 310 -15.65 12.85 15.11
C VAL A 310 -16.43 12.46 13.86
N LEU A 311 -16.54 11.17 13.56
CA LEU A 311 -17.31 10.67 12.41
C LEU A 311 -18.79 11.09 12.45
N LEU A 312 -19.39 11.12 13.64
CA LEU A 312 -20.78 11.51 13.85
C LEU A 312 -20.96 13.03 14.05
N GLY A 313 -19.90 13.82 13.92
CA GLY A 313 -19.95 15.29 14.02
C GLY A 313 -20.18 15.83 15.44
N LEU A 314 -19.98 15.03 16.48
CA LEU A 314 -20.07 15.43 17.89
C LEU A 314 -18.83 16.17 18.36
N ALA A 315 -17.68 15.91 17.73
CA ALA A 315 -16.41 16.57 18.00
C ALA A 315 -15.79 17.14 16.71
N PRO A 316 -15.14 18.31 16.76
CA PRO A 316 -14.67 19.01 15.56
C PRO A 316 -13.43 18.37 14.91
N VAL A 317 -12.52 17.78 15.69
CA VAL A 317 -11.24 17.23 15.17
C VAL A 317 -10.77 16.02 16.00
N SER A 318 -10.27 14.98 15.32
CA SER A 318 -9.60 13.83 15.94
C SER A 318 -8.10 14.10 16.12
N GLY A 319 -7.51 13.60 17.21
CA GLY A 319 -6.09 13.76 17.51
C GLY A 319 -5.88 14.72 18.67
N ASN A 320 -5.41 14.18 19.79
CA ASN A 320 -5.12 14.90 21.02
C ASN A 320 -4.18 16.08 20.80
N PHE A 321 -4.65 17.32 20.62
CA PHE A 321 -3.77 18.46 20.87
C PHE A 321 -4.42 19.63 21.61
N GLU A 322 -5.68 20.01 21.34
CA GLU A 322 -6.22 21.25 21.97
C GLU A 322 -7.65 21.09 22.56
N ASP A 323 -8.48 20.19 22.02
CA ASP A 323 -9.89 20.02 22.45
C ASP A 323 -10.14 18.88 23.44
N SER A 324 -9.20 18.61 24.35
CA SER A 324 -9.47 17.66 25.45
C SER A 324 -10.68 18.07 26.29
N CYS A 325 -11.10 19.35 26.24
CA CYS A 325 -12.23 19.87 26.99
C CYS A 325 -13.58 19.40 26.41
N ILE A 326 -13.75 19.28 25.10
CA ILE A 326 -15.00 18.77 24.49
C ILE A 326 -15.07 17.24 24.62
N LEU A 327 -13.95 16.55 24.42
CA LEU A 327 -13.86 15.09 24.59
C LEU A 327 -13.99 14.64 26.05
N LYS A 328 -13.77 15.52 27.03
CA LYS A 328 -13.96 15.22 28.46
C LYS A 328 -15.43 15.06 28.85
N ASP A 329 -16.35 15.66 28.10
CA ASP A 329 -17.78 15.55 28.36
C ASP A 329 -18.36 14.27 27.75
N LEU A 330 -17.77 13.75 26.67
CA LEU A 330 -18.12 12.48 26.03
C LEU A 330 -17.36 11.29 26.67
N GLN A 331 -17.60 11.04 27.96
CA GLN A 331 -16.93 9.92 28.67
C GLN A 331 -17.52 8.54 28.35
N ASP A 332 -18.74 8.48 27.79
CA ASP A 332 -19.49 7.25 27.69
C ASP A 332 -20.00 6.93 26.28
N LEU A 333 -19.76 5.68 25.86
CA LEU A 333 -20.34 5.09 24.64
C LEU A 333 -21.87 5.26 24.57
N LYS A 334 -22.55 5.36 25.72
CA LYS A 334 -24.01 5.53 25.81
C LYS A 334 -24.53 6.80 25.14
N GLU A 335 -23.72 7.85 25.08
CA GLU A 335 -24.10 9.09 24.40
C GLU A 335 -23.95 8.93 22.89
N ILE A 336 -22.89 8.23 22.44
CA ILE A 336 -22.65 7.88 21.04
C ILE A 336 -23.68 6.86 20.53
N ASP A 337 -24.11 5.93 21.39
CA ASP A 337 -25.11 4.91 21.06
C ASP A 337 -26.43 5.52 20.56
N GLN A 338 -26.77 6.74 20.98
CA GLN A 338 -27.99 7.41 20.52
C GLN A 338 -27.92 7.84 19.05
N TYR A 339 -26.72 8.05 18.53
CA TYR A 339 -26.47 8.53 17.16
C TYR A 339 -26.17 7.40 16.18
N LEU A 340 -25.81 6.22 16.67
CA LEU A 340 -25.65 5.03 15.82
C LEU A 340 -27.02 4.41 15.49
N PRO A 341 -27.22 3.81 14.32
CA PRO A 341 -28.42 3.05 14.03
C PRO A 341 -28.48 1.76 14.88
N PRO A 342 -29.68 1.23 15.20
CA PRO A 342 -29.82 0.02 16.02
C PRO A 342 -29.33 -1.24 15.30
N TYR A 343 -29.47 -1.25 13.97
CA TYR A 343 -28.99 -2.29 13.07
C TYR A 343 -28.18 -1.64 11.96
N ILE A 344 -26.98 -2.17 11.71
CA ILE A 344 -26.03 -1.65 10.72
C ILE A 344 -25.94 -2.69 9.60
N ASN A 345 -26.22 -2.28 8.37
CA ASN A 345 -25.92 -3.06 7.16
C ASN A 345 -24.74 -2.40 6.42
N GLY A 346 -24.26 -3.02 5.33
CA GLY A 346 -23.13 -2.48 4.57
C GLY A 346 -23.35 -1.04 4.08
N GLU A 347 -24.55 -0.74 3.59
CA GLU A 347 -24.94 0.60 3.12
C GLU A 347 -24.91 1.66 4.23
N GLU A 348 -25.53 1.34 5.37
CA GLU A 348 -25.57 2.19 6.55
C GLU A 348 -24.17 2.43 7.11
N PHE A 349 -23.29 1.42 7.02
CA PHE A 349 -21.91 1.54 7.47
C PHE A 349 -21.14 2.58 6.64
N TYR A 350 -21.13 2.49 5.31
CA TYR A 350 -20.34 3.44 4.52
C TYR A 350 -21.03 4.83 4.40
N ARG A 351 -22.36 4.90 4.30
CA ARG A 351 -23.07 6.18 4.18
C ARG A 351 -23.17 6.93 5.51
N THR A 352 -23.65 6.26 6.56
CA THR A 352 -24.01 6.94 7.81
C THR A 352 -22.83 7.01 8.78
N ILE A 353 -22.00 5.95 8.86
CA ILE A 353 -20.88 5.91 9.81
C ILE A 353 -19.61 6.50 9.19
N LEU A 354 -19.25 6.11 7.97
CA LEU A 354 -18.04 6.63 7.30
C LEU A 354 -18.28 7.98 6.59
N GLY A 355 -19.54 8.34 6.30
CA GLY A 355 -19.86 9.57 5.58
C GLY A 355 -19.35 9.59 4.14
N THR A 356 -19.15 8.42 3.53
CA THR A 356 -18.66 8.32 2.15
C THR A 356 -19.82 8.33 1.17
N ASP A 357 -19.84 9.30 0.27
CA ASP A 357 -20.77 9.34 -0.86
C ASP A 357 -20.25 8.49 -2.02
N VAL A 358 -21.13 7.69 -2.62
CA VAL A 358 -20.81 6.93 -3.83
C VAL A 358 -20.66 7.92 -4.98
N CYS A 359 -19.47 8.01 -5.59
CA CYS A 359 -19.30 8.76 -6.82
C CYS A 359 -20.19 8.13 -7.91
N GLU A 360 -20.94 8.95 -8.65
CA GLU A 360 -21.88 8.49 -9.70
C GLU A 360 -21.20 7.63 -10.81
N SER A 361 -19.86 7.61 -10.88
CA SER A 361 -19.07 6.76 -11.77
C SER A 361 -19.06 5.27 -11.39
N ASP A 362 -19.44 4.91 -10.17
CA ASP A 362 -19.45 3.52 -9.67
C ASP A 362 -20.85 2.88 -9.74
N GLN A 363 -21.85 3.57 -10.30
CA GLN A 363 -23.10 2.92 -10.62
C GLN A 363 -22.88 1.92 -11.76
N PRO A 364 -23.30 0.65 -11.63
CA PRO A 364 -23.28 -0.27 -12.77
C PRO A 364 -24.13 0.34 -13.87
N ASP A 365 -23.51 0.67 -15.00
CA ASP A 365 -24.07 1.31 -16.19
C ASP A 365 -25.46 0.75 -16.59
N MET A 366 -26.53 1.21 -15.93
CA MET A 366 -27.91 0.95 -16.34
C MET A 366 -28.24 1.71 -17.64
N VAL A 367 -27.33 2.57 -18.11
CA VAL A 367 -27.42 3.28 -19.40
C VAL A 367 -27.15 2.34 -20.58
N ASN A 368 -26.39 1.25 -20.40
CA ASN A 368 -26.08 0.30 -21.47
C ASN A 368 -27.20 -0.75 -21.72
N ALA A 369 -28.12 -0.94 -20.78
CA ALA A 369 -29.30 -1.81 -20.98
C ALA A 369 -30.34 -1.18 -21.93
N ARG A 370 -30.49 0.15 -21.91
CA ARG A 370 -31.43 0.87 -22.82
C ARG A 370 -30.94 0.92 -24.27
N ARG A 371 -29.62 0.99 -24.50
CA ARG A 371 -29.04 0.94 -25.87
C ARG A 371 -29.13 -0.46 -26.51
N ARG A 372 -29.14 -1.55 -25.72
CA ARG A 372 -29.28 -2.92 -26.23
C ARG A 372 -30.73 -3.32 -26.57
N MET A 373 -31.74 -2.66 -26.00
CA MET A 373 -33.15 -2.91 -26.36
C MET A 373 -33.64 -2.09 -27.56
N GLN A 374 -33.04 -0.95 -27.88
CA GLN A 374 -33.43 -0.13 -29.05
C GLN A 374 -32.84 -0.60 -30.38
N CYS A 375 -31.88 -1.53 -30.37
CA CYS A 375 -31.25 -2.06 -31.60
C CYS A 375 -31.97 -3.30 -32.19
N LYS A 376 -33.11 -3.74 -31.63
CA LYS A 376 -33.83 -4.95 -32.08
C LYS A 376 -35.16 -4.71 -32.78
N THR A 377 -35.52 -3.47 -33.08
CA THR A 377 -36.78 -3.17 -33.78
C THR A 377 -36.60 -2.05 -34.79
N THR A 378 -36.18 -2.40 -36.01
CA THR A 378 -36.81 -1.97 -37.29
C THR A 378 -36.18 -2.71 -38.48
N PRO A 379 -36.94 -2.95 -39.57
CA PRO A 379 -36.66 -4.00 -40.54
C PRO A 379 -35.78 -3.55 -41.72
N SER A 380 -35.30 -4.56 -42.45
CA SER A 380 -34.69 -4.50 -43.77
C SER A 380 -35.45 -3.60 -44.75
N ASP A 381 -34.72 -2.79 -45.53
CA ASP A 381 -34.81 -2.80 -47.01
C ASP A 381 -33.76 -1.87 -47.67
N GLU A 382 -33.14 -2.45 -48.70
CA GLU A 382 -32.79 -1.88 -50.01
C GLU A 382 -31.86 -0.65 -50.20
N CYS A 383 -30.70 -0.96 -50.79
CA CYS A 383 -30.24 -0.50 -52.11
C CYS A 383 -29.41 0.80 -52.28
N CYS A 384 -28.62 0.76 -53.37
CA CYS A 384 -27.77 1.77 -54.02
C CYS A 384 -26.36 1.98 -53.42
N GLN A 385 -25.30 1.34 -53.93
CA GLN A 385 -24.56 1.58 -55.19
C GLN A 385 -23.68 2.85 -55.22
N THR A 386 -22.37 2.59 -55.48
CA THR A 386 -21.36 3.41 -56.22
C THR A 386 -21.00 4.79 -55.67
N GLU A 387 -19.77 5.32 -55.70
CA GLU A 387 -18.49 5.18 -56.42
C GLU A 387 -17.42 5.73 -55.43
N LEU A 388 -16.14 5.37 -55.37
CA LEU A 388 -15.13 4.98 -56.37
C LEU A 388 -13.99 4.23 -55.65
#